data_AF-A0A126V643-F1
#
_entry.id   AF-A0A126V643-F1
#
_cell.length_a   1.000
_cell.length_b   1.000
_cell.length_c   1.000
_cell.angle_alpha   90.00
_cell.angle_beta   90.00
_cell.angle_gamma   90.00
#
_symmetry.space_group_name_H-M   'P 1'
#
loop_
_entity.id
_entity.type
_entity.pdbx_description
1 polymer ?
#
loop_
_entity_poly.entity_id
_entity_poly.type
_entity_poly.pdbx_seq_one_letter_code
_entity_poly.pdbx_strand_id
1 'polypeptide(L)'
;MEYKNAIDFDNIQESLERELGLGFEGWIPKIEIGLLELKLELQNCEITPPIIVQMKERFGDLRIYTDSQEPAAVSEALEDICRHVNSSCQRCGNAAEVQVVFGWAIRLCCHCYNKFLDERFDGAESRWPDSLSPFDVANKFPDLVRPDCASLLPSVGQGWLVALGQYLKEMDYAVQRAELPPGTVQICDIKTKNRKISLSYHQYHEVAELSELRLEYATSQICTRCGHRGSRRRDKNYADCLCDYCSTKGWDPFAHN
;
A
#
# COMPACT_ATOMS: atom_id res chain seq x y z
N MET A 1 11.65 -36.16 8.39
CA MET A 1 11.90 -35.39 7.16
C MET A 1 12.91 -34.35 7.58
N GLU A 2 14.12 -34.38 7.03
CA GLU A 2 15.20 -33.47 7.43
C GLU A 2 14.84 -32.08 6.86
N TYR A 3 14.55 -31.11 7.73
CA TYR A 3 14.23 -29.77 7.28
C TYR A 3 15.53 -29.08 6.87
N LYS A 4 15.59 -28.56 5.64
CA LYS A 4 16.72 -27.75 5.20
C LYS A 4 16.69 -26.44 5.98
N ASN A 5 17.75 -26.16 6.74
CA ASN A 5 17.94 -24.87 7.36
C ASN A 5 18.17 -23.81 6.26
N ALA A 6 17.27 -22.84 6.19
CA ALA A 6 17.32 -21.72 5.25
C ALA A 6 18.43 -20.74 5.59
N ILE A 7 18.73 -20.59 6.89
CA ILE A 7 19.70 -19.62 7.42
C ILE A 7 20.87 -20.34 8.09
N ASP A 8 22.03 -20.25 7.47
CA ASP A 8 23.29 -20.60 8.12
C ASP A 8 23.73 -19.45 9.02
N PHE A 9 23.77 -19.66 10.34
CA PHE A 9 24.19 -18.64 11.30
C PHE A 9 25.68 -18.31 11.22
N ASP A 10 26.51 -19.14 10.57
CA ASP A 10 27.91 -18.82 10.29
C ASP A 10 28.10 -18.09 8.97
N ASN A 11 27.07 -18.06 8.12
CA ASN A 11 27.05 -17.33 6.85
C ASN A 11 25.67 -16.71 6.60
N ILE A 12 25.29 -15.77 7.48
CA ILE A 12 23.96 -15.16 7.51
C ILE A 12 23.71 -14.38 6.22
N GLN A 13 24.67 -13.55 5.80
CA GLN A 13 24.50 -12.68 4.64
C GLN A 13 24.19 -13.47 3.36
N GLU A 14 25.03 -14.46 3.01
CA GLU A 14 24.82 -15.27 1.80
C GLU A 14 23.53 -16.09 1.89
N SER A 15 23.15 -16.54 3.09
CA SER A 15 21.87 -17.21 3.31
C SER A 15 20.68 -16.29 3.06
N LEU A 16 20.72 -15.05 3.55
CA LEU A 16 19.66 -14.07 3.33
C LEU A 16 19.51 -13.70 1.85
N GLU A 17 20.62 -13.45 1.16
CA GLU A 17 20.63 -13.14 -0.26
C GLU A 17 20.04 -14.28 -1.09
N ARG A 18 20.36 -15.53 -0.74
CA ARG A 18 19.79 -16.73 -1.38
C ARG A 18 18.29 -16.88 -1.12
N GLU A 19 17.85 -16.69 0.13
CA GLU A 19 16.46 -16.96 0.53
C GLU A 19 15.48 -15.86 0.09
N LEU A 20 15.90 -14.59 0.15
CA LEU A 20 15.06 -13.45 -0.22
C LEU A 20 15.21 -13.04 -1.69
N GLY A 21 16.41 -13.15 -2.25
CA GLY A 21 16.72 -12.74 -3.61
C GLY A 21 16.74 -11.22 -3.82
N LEU A 22 16.57 -10.81 -5.08
CA LEU A 22 16.64 -9.42 -5.51
C LEU A 22 15.42 -8.60 -5.04
N GLY A 23 15.61 -7.30 -4.79
CA GLY A 23 14.54 -6.37 -4.38
C GLY A 23 14.31 -6.27 -2.87
N PHE A 24 15.18 -6.88 -2.07
CA PHE A 24 15.20 -6.85 -0.60
C PHE A 24 16.46 -6.20 -0.03
N GLU A 25 17.18 -5.39 -0.82
CA GLU A 25 18.46 -4.77 -0.45
C GLU A 25 18.35 -3.87 0.79
N GLY A 26 17.16 -3.33 1.06
CA GLY A 26 16.88 -2.54 2.25
C GLY A 26 16.54 -3.36 3.49
N TRP A 27 16.02 -4.58 3.32
CA TRP A 27 15.67 -5.48 4.41
C TRP A 27 16.84 -6.36 4.84
N ILE A 28 17.64 -6.85 3.90
CA ILE A 28 18.75 -7.79 4.15
C ILE A 28 19.67 -7.28 5.28
N PRO A 29 20.21 -6.05 5.25
CA PRO A 29 21.09 -5.59 6.33
C PRO A 29 20.41 -5.50 7.70
N LYS A 30 19.10 -5.20 7.74
CA LYS A 30 18.33 -5.13 8.99
C LYS A 30 18.08 -6.50 9.58
N ILE A 31 17.77 -7.49 8.73
CA ILE A 31 17.60 -8.87 9.15
C ILE A 31 18.93 -9.45 9.62
N GLU A 32 20.02 -9.17 8.89
CA GLU A 32 21.36 -9.62 9.25
C GLU A 32 21.77 -9.12 10.63
N ILE A 33 21.62 -7.82 10.91
CA ILE A 33 21.91 -7.25 12.23
C ILE A 33 21.12 -7.98 13.31
N GLY A 34 19.80 -8.14 13.13
CA GLY A 34 18.96 -8.81 14.12
C GLY A 34 19.31 -10.28 14.34
N LEU A 35 19.70 -11.01 13.29
CA LEU A 35 20.15 -12.39 13.41
C LEU A 35 21.53 -12.50 14.06
N LEU A 36 22.43 -11.55 13.83
CA LEU A 36 23.72 -11.48 14.52
C LEU A 36 23.55 -11.17 16.01
N GLU A 37 22.64 -10.25 16.36
CA GLU A 37 22.28 -9.95 17.74
C GLU A 37 21.71 -11.20 18.44
N LEU A 38 20.75 -11.88 17.78
CA LEU A 38 20.22 -13.15 18.27
C LEU A 38 21.33 -14.21 18.42
N LYS A 39 22.23 -14.35 17.46
CA LYS A 39 23.35 -15.31 17.54
C LYS A 39 24.20 -15.06 18.79
N LEU A 40 24.54 -13.80 19.07
CA LEU A 40 25.34 -13.41 20.23
C LEU A 40 24.62 -13.73 21.54
N GLU A 41 23.32 -13.45 21.62
CA GLU A 41 22.50 -13.78 22.79
C GLU A 41 22.47 -15.29 23.06
N LEU A 42 22.26 -16.09 22.01
CA LEU A 42 22.23 -17.54 22.14
C LEU A 42 23.58 -18.12 22.54
N GLN A 43 24.68 -17.56 22.01
CA GLN A 43 26.04 -17.94 22.43
C GLN A 43 26.27 -17.63 23.92
N ASN A 44 25.82 -16.49 24.43
CA ASN A 44 25.94 -16.11 25.83
C ASN A 44 25.12 -17.01 26.77
N CYS A 45 24.02 -17.58 26.28
CA CYS A 45 23.16 -18.48 27.03
C CYS A 45 23.46 -19.97 26.78
N GLU A 46 24.48 -20.30 25.98
CA GLU A 46 24.80 -21.67 25.54
C GLU A 46 23.61 -22.40 24.87
N ILE A 47 22.76 -21.64 24.17
CA ILE A 47 21.60 -22.14 23.43
C ILE A 47 21.97 -22.35 21.97
N THR A 48 21.52 -23.46 21.37
CA THR A 48 21.71 -23.71 19.95
C THR A 48 20.85 -22.78 19.10
N PRO A 49 21.38 -22.21 17.99
CA PRO A 49 20.60 -21.41 17.06
C PRO A 49 19.34 -22.13 16.55
N PRO A 50 18.23 -21.40 16.33
CA PRO A 50 17.01 -21.96 15.79
C PRO A 50 17.22 -22.48 14.37
N ILE A 51 16.46 -23.52 13.98
CA ILE A 51 16.41 -23.94 12.59
C ILE A 51 15.33 -23.12 11.89
N ILE A 52 15.76 -22.16 11.08
CA ILE A 52 14.86 -21.35 10.25
C ILE A 52 14.58 -22.16 8.99
N VAL A 53 13.35 -22.63 8.79
CA VAL A 53 12.98 -23.43 7.61
C VAL A 53 12.67 -22.58 6.39
N GLN A 54 12.25 -21.34 6.60
CA GLN A 54 11.90 -20.43 5.53
C GLN A 54 11.88 -18.99 6.01
N MET A 55 12.33 -18.10 5.12
CA MET A 55 12.13 -16.67 5.25
C MET A 55 11.57 -16.13 3.94
N LYS A 56 10.47 -15.37 3.99
CA LYS A 56 9.86 -14.81 2.77
C LYS A 56 8.99 -13.60 3.06
N GLU A 57 8.77 -12.80 2.03
CA GLU A 57 7.73 -11.76 2.01
C GLU A 57 6.34 -12.38 1.79
N ARG A 58 5.37 -11.92 2.57
CA ARG A 58 3.93 -12.19 2.42
C ARG A 58 3.12 -10.93 2.71
N PHE A 59 2.39 -10.46 1.71
CA PHE A 59 1.47 -9.33 1.79
C PHE A 59 2.12 -8.00 2.25
N GLY A 60 3.35 -7.75 1.83
CA GLY A 60 4.18 -6.60 2.19
C GLY A 60 4.98 -6.78 3.49
N ASP A 61 4.97 -7.96 4.10
CA ASP A 61 5.62 -8.24 5.38
C ASP A 61 6.58 -9.43 5.31
N LEU A 62 7.72 -9.31 5.95
CA LEU A 62 8.61 -10.42 6.27
C LEU A 62 7.91 -11.43 7.19
N ARG A 63 8.09 -12.71 6.88
CA ARG A 63 7.70 -13.85 7.70
C ARG A 63 8.88 -14.80 7.83
N ILE A 64 9.20 -15.16 9.07
CA ILE A 64 10.23 -16.15 9.43
C ILE A 64 9.49 -17.38 9.98
N TYR A 65 9.84 -18.57 9.49
CA TYR A 65 9.26 -19.84 9.93
C TYR A 65 10.38 -20.73 10.47
N THR A 66 10.13 -21.40 11.59
CA THR A 66 11.05 -22.34 12.25
C THR A 66 10.48 -23.76 12.22
N ASP A 67 11.32 -24.79 12.41
CA ASP A 67 10.89 -26.20 12.39
C ASP A 67 10.35 -26.71 13.74
N SER A 68 10.60 -25.99 14.84
CA SER A 68 10.38 -26.46 16.19
C SER A 68 9.72 -25.41 17.10
N GLN A 69 9.24 -25.86 18.27
CA GLN A 69 8.90 -24.95 19.38
C GLN A 69 10.19 -24.39 19.97
N GLU A 70 10.70 -23.35 19.32
CA GLU A 70 11.81 -22.56 19.84
C GLU A 70 11.46 -22.01 21.24
N PRO A 71 12.46 -21.78 22.11
CA PRO A 71 12.24 -21.07 23.36
C PRO A 71 11.52 -19.74 23.13
N ALA A 72 10.66 -19.34 24.06
CA ALA A 72 9.86 -18.10 23.92
C ALA A 72 10.73 -16.86 23.62
N ALA A 73 11.92 -16.77 24.21
CA ALA A 73 12.86 -15.68 23.95
C ALA A 73 13.36 -15.64 22.50
N VAL A 74 13.59 -16.80 21.87
CA VAL A 74 13.97 -16.89 20.45
C VAL A 74 12.81 -16.45 19.56
N SER A 75 11.60 -16.93 19.87
CA SER A 75 10.40 -16.51 19.14
C SER A 75 10.18 -15.01 19.21
N GLU A 76 10.33 -14.41 20.39
CA GLU A 76 10.22 -12.97 20.61
C GLU A 76 11.28 -12.19 19.82
N ALA A 77 12.54 -12.63 19.84
CA ALA A 77 13.60 -12.01 19.06
C ALA A 77 13.32 -12.05 17.54
N LEU A 78 12.86 -13.20 17.01
CA LEU A 78 12.49 -13.32 15.60
C LEU A 78 11.28 -12.44 15.22
N GLU A 79 10.30 -12.31 16.12
CA GLU A 79 9.17 -11.40 15.95
C GLU A 79 9.61 -9.92 15.95
N ASP A 80 10.58 -9.57 16.80
CA ASP A 80 11.15 -8.24 16.89
C ASP A 80 11.90 -7.86 15.60
N ILE A 81 12.68 -8.80 15.04
CA ILE A 81 13.29 -8.66 13.70
C ILE A 81 12.21 -8.37 12.66
N CYS A 82 11.15 -9.19 12.62
CA CYS A 82 10.04 -9.00 11.69
C CYS A 82 9.40 -7.61 11.89
N ARG A 83 9.14 -7.18 13.12
CA ARG A 83 8.51 -5.89 13.42
C ARG A 83 9.36 -4.72 12.94
N HIS A 84 10.67 -4.78 13.17
CA HIS A 84 11.59 -3.74 12.73
C HIS A 84 11.65 -3.65 11.20
N VAL A 85 11.81 -4.79 10.53
CA VAL A 85 11.89 -4.89 9.07
C VAL A 85 10.58 -4.46 8.42
N ASN A 86 9.44 -4.88 8.98
CA ASN A 86 8.10 -4.55 8.50
C ASN A 86 7.70 -3.08 8.73
N SER A 87 8.60 -2.24 9.24
CA SER A 87 8.42 -0.78 9.25
C SER A 87 9.20 -0.07 8.12
N SER A 88 9.97 -0.83 7.33
CA SER A 88 10.99 -0.33 6.41
C SER A 88 10.74 -0.74 4.95
N CYS A 89 11.30 0.03 4.03
CA CYS A 89 11.24 -0.19 2.60
C CYS A 89 12.11 -1.39 2.23
N GLN A 90 11.55 -2.36 1.53
CA GLN A 90 12.29 -3.55 1.11
C GLN A 90 13.51 -3.24 0.23
N ARG A 91 13.48 -2.14 -0.52
CA ARG A 91 14.59 -1.76 -1.43
C ARG A 91 15.67 -0.89 -0.81
N CYS A 92 15.33 -0.01 0.15
CA CYS A 92 16.31 0.97 0.67
C CYS A 92 16.35 1.12 2.19
N GLY A 93 15.53 0.39 2.95
CA GLY A 93 15.56 0.39 4.41
C GLY A 93 14.95 1.62 5.09
N ASN A 94 14.58 2.67 4.35
CA ASN A 94 13.85 3.83 4.87
C ASN A 94 12.44 3.46 5.34
N ALA A 95 11.84 4.25 6.24
CA ALA A 95 10.47 4.01 6.70
C ALA A 95 9.47 3.89 5.53
N ALA A 96 8.59 2.88 5.59
CA ALA A 96 7.62 2.60 4.54
C ALA A 96 6.37 1.88 5.02
N GLU A 97 5.27 2.08 4.28
CA GLU A 97 4.02 1.35 4.43
C GLU A 97 3.81 0.36 3.29
N VAL A 98 2.93 -0.63 3.51
CA VAL A 98 2.47 -1.52 2.44
C VAL A 98 1.71 -0.72 1.38
N GLN A 99 2.06 -0.96 0.14
CA GLN A 99 1.47 -0.42 -1.07
C GLN A 99 0.77 -1.58 -1.79
N VAL A 100 -0.40 -1.34 -2.36
CA VAL A 100 -1.06 -2.30 -3.25
C VAL A 100 -0.93 -1.79 -4.67
N VAL A 101 -0.13 -2.47 -5.48
CA VAL A 101 0.21 -2.06 -6.85
C VAL A 101 -0.18 -3.20 -7.79
N PHE A 102 -1.27 -3.04 -8.53
CA PHE A 102 -1.80 -4.07 -9.45
C PHE A 102 -2.02 -5.44 -8.80
N GLY A 103 -2.57 -5.45 -7.58
CA GLY A 103 -2.82 -6.69 -6.83
C GLY A 103 -1.61 -7.23 -6.06
N TRP A 104 -0.43 -6.61 -6.20
CA TRP A 104 0.77 -6.97 -5.43
C TRP A 104 0.88 -6.08 -4.21
N ALA A 105 0.93 -6.69 -3.02
CA ALA A 105 1.23 -6.00 -1.78
C ALA A 105 2.76 -5.94 -1.61
N ILE A 106 3.31 -4.73 -1.57
CA ILE A 106 4.76 -4.49 -1.54
C ILE A 106 5.07 -3.33 -0.60
N ARG A 107 6.16 -3.39 0.18
CA ARG A 107 6.47 -2.34 1.17
C ARG A 107 7.57 -1.41 0.66
N LEU A 108 7.16 -0.26 0.13
CA LEU A 108 8.06 0.72 -0.48
C LEU A 108 7.86 2.12 0.08
N CYS A 109 8.97 2.84 0.29
CA CYS A 109 8.93 4.29 0.52
C CYS A 109 8.54 5.01 -0.79
N CYS A 110 8.10 6.26 -0.71
CA CYS A 110 7.58 6.98 -1.88
C CYS A 110 8.57 7.07 -3.06
N HIS A 111 9.87 7.15 -2.79
CA HIS A 111 10.92 7.19 -3.82
C HIS A 111 11.07 5.84 -4.53
N CYS A 112 11.23 4.75 -3.75
CA CYS A 112 11.32 3.40 -4.31
C CYS A 112 10.02 2.95 -4.98
N TYR A 113 8.86 3.38 -4.48
CA TYR A 113 7.56 3.16 -5.09
C TYR A 113 7.49 3.78 -6.49
N ASN A 114 7.89 5.05 -6.64
CA ASN A 114 7.84 5.70 -7.94
C ASN A 114 8.87 5.10 -8.91
N LYS A 115 10.06 4.72 -8.42
CA LYS A 115 11.03 3.97 -9.24
C LYS A 115 10.47 2.61 -9.67
N PHE A 116 9.79 1.90 -8.78
CA PHE A 116 9.13 0.62 -9.10
C PHE A 116 8.03 0.80 -10.16
N LEU A 117 7.24 1.86 -10.07
CA LEU A 117 6.27 2.19 -11.12
C LEU A 117 6.98 2.46 -12.45
N ASP A 118 8.05 3.27 -12.45
CA ASP A 118 8.81 3.57 -13.67
C ASP A 118 9.39 2.30 -14.34
N GLU A 119 9.98 1.41 -13.54
CA GLU A 119 10.50 0.12 -14.02
C GLU A 119 9.40 -0.78 -14.57
N ARG A 120 8.22 -0.79 -13.94
CA ARG A 120 7.11 -1.68 -14.33
C ARG A 120 6.38 -1.18 -15.58
N PHE A 121 6.36 0.13 -15.81
CA PHE A 121 5.69 0.76 -16.95
C PHE A 121 6.64 1.16 -18.08
N ASP A 122 7.92 0.77 -18.02
CA ASP A 122 8.93 1.05 -19.05
C ASP A 122 8.96 2.53 -19.49
N GLY A 123 8.78 3.45 -18.53
CA GLY A 123 8.72 4.88 -18.81
C GLY A 123 7.51 5.36 -19.63
N ALA A 124 6.43 4.57 -19.72
CA ALA A 124 5.17 4.99 -20.34
C ALA A 124 4.69 6.34 -19.78
N GLU A 125 4.15 7.19 -20.67
CA GLU A 125 3.65 8.53 -20.32
C GLU A 125 2.59 8.46 -19.21
N SER A 126 1.76 7.40 -19.21
CA SER A 126 0.86 7.05 -18.12
C SER A 126 1.40 5.88 -17.30
N ARG A 127 1.76 6.16 -16.03
CA ARG A 127 2.05 5.13 -15.00
C ARG A 127 0.79 4.42 -14.50
N TRP A 128 -0.37 4.76 -15.06
CA TRP A 128 -1.67 4.25 -14.68
C TRP A 128 -2.26 3.48 -15.84
N PRO A 129 -2.94 2.36 -15.59
CA PRO A 129 -3.58 1.60 -16.64
C PRO A 129 -4.61 2.49 -17.33
N ASP A 130 -4.62 2.49 -18.66
CA ASP A 130 -5.54 3.28 -19.49
C ASP A 130 -7.01 3.04 -19.11
N SER A 131 -7.34 1.87 -18.53
CA SER A 131 -8.67 1.56 -17.98
C SER A 131 -9.15 2.51 -16.86
N LEU A 132 -8.25 3.30 -16.27
CA LEU A 132 -8.57 4.28 -15.24
C LEU A 132 -8.87 5.67 -15.80
N SER A 133 -8.59 5.96 -17.08
CA SER A 133 -8.86 7.28 -17.66
C SER A 133 -9.53 7.19 -19.04
N PRO A 134 -10.66 7.87 -19.27
CA PRO A 134 -11.42 8.66 -18.29
C PRO A 134 -12.14 7.77 -17.28
N PHE A 135 -12.07 8.14 -16.00
CA PHE A 135 -12.87 7.50 -14.95
C PHE A 135 -14.27 8.14 -14.91
N ASP A 136 -15.19 7.65 -15.73
CA ASP A 136 -16.58 8.14 -15.72
C ASP A 136 -17.44 7.34 -14.75
N VAL A 137 -17.89 7.98 -13.68
CA VAL A 137 -18.72 7.36 -12.64
C VAL A 137 -20.10 7.00 -13.17
N ALA A 138 -20.69 7.83 -14.04
CA ALA A 138 -22.02 7.55 -14.58
C ALA A 138 -22.02 6.28 -15.44
N ASN A 139 -20.92 6.03 -16.17
CA ASN A 139 -20.76 4.82 -16.98
C ASN A 139 -20.41 3.58 -16.14
N LYS A 140 -19.60 3.73 -15.08
CA LYS A 140 -19.11 2.59 -14.28
C LYS A 140 -20.06 2.19 -13.14
N PHE A 141 -20.82 3.14 -12.59
CA PHE A 141 -21.72 2.97 -11.45
C PHE A 141 -23.03 3.73 -11.68
N PRO A 142 -23.82 3.35 -12.70
CA PRO A 142 -25.03 4.08 -13.09
C PRO A 142 -26.07 4.18 -11.96
N ASP A 143 -26.12 3.19 -11.06
CA ASP A 143 -27.06 3.15 -9.94
C ASP A 143 -26.74 4.17 -8.82
N LEU A 144 -25.51 4.69 -8.81
CA LEU A 144 -25.03 5.71 -7.85
C LEU A 144 -25.17 7.14 -8.36
N VAL A 145 -25.67 7.36 -9.57
CA VAL A 145 -25.91 8.69 -10.14
C VAL A 145 -27.38 8.84 -10.51
N ARG A 146 -27.77 10.03 -10.98
CA ARG A 146 -29.11 10.21 -11.54
C ARG A 146 -29.25 9.45 -12.87
N PRO A 147 -30.44 8.90 -13.20
CA PRO A 147 -30.66 8.23 -14.49
C PRO A 147 -30.41 9.09 -15.73
N ASP A 148 -30.51 10.41 -15.61
CA ASP A 148 -30.26 11.38 -16.69
C ASP A 148 -28.82 11.94 -16.68
N CYS A 149 -27.95 11.45 -15.81
CA CYS A 149 -26.54 11.83 -15.75
C CYS A 149 -25.78 11.16 -16.90
N ALA A 150 -25.48 11.92 -17.97
CA ALA A 150 -24.75 11.39 -19.12
C ALA A 150 -23.26 11.10 -18.83
N SER A 151 -22.66 11.83 -17.89
CA SER A 151 -21.26 11.69 -17.50
C SER A 151 -21.02 12.33 -16.14
N LEU A 152 -20.17 11.71 -15.33
CA LEU A 152 -19.65 12.27 -14.08
C LEU A 152 -18.16 11.98 -13.98
N LEU A 153 -17.34 12.97 -14.38
CA LEU A 153 -15.88 12.92 -14.31
C LEU A 153 -15.38 13.52 -12.99
N PRO A 154 -14.67 12.75 -12.15
CA PRO A 154 -14.11 13.25 -10.90
C PRO A 154 -13.06 14.34 -11.13
N SER A 155 -13.17 15.46 -10.41
CA SER A 155 -12.16 16.53 -10.35
C SER A 155 -11.15 16.27 -9.24
N VAL A 156 -10.44 15.13 -9.32
CA VAL A 156 -9.47 14.66 -8.31
C VAL A 156 -8.18 14.18 -8.97
N GLY A 157 -7.10 14.09 -8.20
CA GLY A 157 -5.83 13.58 -8.71
C GLY A 157 -5.88 12.08 -9.07
N GLN A 158 -5.18 11.71 -10.15
CA GLN A 158 -5.15 10.33 -10.69
C GLN A 158 -4.79 9.26 -9.64
N GLY A 159 -3.94 9.61 -8.67
CA GLY A 159 -3.49 8.71 -7.61
C GLY A 159 -4.61 8.23 -6.68
N TRP A 160 -5.76 8.91 -6.72
CA TRP A 160 -6.93 8.54 -5.95
C TRP A 160 -7.96 7.72 -6.73
N LEU A 161 -7.84 7.60 -8.06
CA LEU A 161 -8.87 6.95 -8.88
C LEU A 161 -9.07 5.46 -8.54
N VAL A 162 -7.98 4.76 -8.16
CA VAL A 162 -8.08 3.37 -7.70
C VAL A 162 -8.90 3.26 -6.42
N ALA A 163 -8.61 4.10 -5.43
CA ALA A 163 -9.36 4.13 -4.17
C ALA A 163 -10.82 4.53 -4.41
N LEU A 164 -11.05 5.56 -5.25
CA LEU A 164 -12.39 5.99 -5.64
C LEU A 164 -13.20 4.83 -6.24
N GLY A 165 -12.65 4.13 -7.23
CA GLY A 165 -13.35 3.00 -7.84
C GLY A 165 -13.62 1.84 -6.90
N GLN A 166 -12.70 1.54 -5.97
CA GLN A 166 -12.94 0.54 -4.94
C GLN A 166 -14.14 0.92 -4.05
N TYR A 167 -14.15 2.13 -3.50
CA TYR A 167 -15.19 2.53 -2.54
C TYR A 167 -16.54 2.85 -3.19
N LEU A 168 -16.57 3.30 -4.45
CA LEU A 168 -17.80 3.38 -5.22
C LEU A 168 -18.39 1.98 -5.47
N LYS A 169 -17.56 0.98 -5.77
CA LYS A 169 -18.02 -0.41 -5.87
C LYS A 169 -18.55 -0.95 -4.54
N GLU A 170 -17.90 -0.64 -3.43
CA GLU A 170 -18.39 -1.00 -2.09
C GLU A 170 -19.75 -0.34 -1.81
N MET A 171 -19.92 0.93 -2.19
CA MET A 171 -21.18 1.67 -2.05
C MET A 171 -22.29 1.09 -2.92
N ASP A 172 -22.02 0.83 -4.20
CA ASP A 172 -22.96 0.20 -5.15
C ASP A 172 -23.43 -1.16 -4.64
N TYR A 173 -22.50 -2.00 -4.18
CA TYR A 173 -22.82 -3.29 -3.58
C TYR A 173 -23.68 -3.14 -2.30
N ALA A 174 -23.42 -2.12 -1.48
CA ALA A 174 -24.21 -1.87 -0.29
C ALA A 174 -25.66 -1.46 -0.61
N VAL A 175 -25.86 -0.63 -1.65
CA VAL A 175 -27.18 -0.27 -2.19
C VAL A 175 -27.93 -1.52 -2.66
N GLN A 176 -27.28 -2.36 -3.48
CA GLN A 176 -27.87 -3.60 -3.98
C GLN A 176 -28.24 -4.57 -2.86
N ARG A 177 -27.36 -4.75 -1.87
CA ARG A 177 -27.59 -5.64 -0.72
C ARG A 177 -28.74 -5.17 0.17
N ALA A 178 -28.99 -3.86 0.21
CA ALA A 178 -30.12 -3.29 0.94
C ALA A 178 -31.43 -3.31 0.12
N GLU A 179 -31.42 -3.88 -1.09
CA GLU A 179 -32.57 -3.95 -2.01
C GLU A 179 -33.18 -2.57 -2.32
N LEU A 180 -32.34 -1.54 -2.32
CA LEU A 180 -32.76 -0.17 -2.58
C LEU A 180 -32.93 0.05 -4.10
N PRO A 181 -33.95 0.82 -4.53
CA PRO A 181 -34.10 1.17 -5.94
C PRO A 181 -32.87 1.91 -6.50
N PRO A 182 -32.52 1.71 -7.78
CA PRO A 182 -31.51 2.53 -8.46
C PRO A 182 -31.77 4.03 -8.31
N GLY A 183 -30.71 4.81 -8.12
CA GLY A 183 -30.83 6.25 -7.87
C GLY A 183 -31.32 6.61 -6.46
N THR A 184 -31.32 5.67 -5.50
CA THR A 184 -31.51 5.98 -4.08
C THR A 184 -30.35 6.82 -3.53
N VAL A 185 -29.13 6.53 -4.00
CA VAL A 185 -27.95 7.37 -3.80
C VAL A 185 -27.64 8.04 -5.14
N GLN A 186 -27.52 9.37 -5.15
CA GLN A 186 -27.25 10.14 -6.37
C GLN A 186 -26.07 11.07 -6.15
N ILE A 187 -24.88 10.58 -6.43
CA ILE A 187 -23.65 11.38 -6.45
C ILE A 187 -23.74 12.36 -7.63
N CYS A 188 -23.43 13.62 -7.37
CA CYS A 188 -23.51 14.69 -8.37
C CYS A 188 -22.19 15.43 -8.60
N ASP A 189 -21.24 15.33 -7.66
CA ASP A 189 -19.92 15.95 -7.78
C ASP A 189 -18.90 15.15 -6.94
N ILE A 190 -17.68 15.06 -7.44
CA ILE A 190 -16.55 14.39 -6.80
C ILE A 190 -15.33 15.26 -6.98
N LYS A 191 -14.83 15.82 -5.87
CA LYS A 191 -13.73 16.80 -5.90
C LYS A 191 -12.80 16.67 -4.71
N THR A 192 -11.65 17.30 -4.83
CA THR A 192 -10.72 17.49 -3.71
C THR A 192 -11.24 18.56 -2.75
N LYS A 193 -11.36 18.25 -1.46
CA LYS A 193 -11.68 19.21 -0.39
C LYS A 193 -10.85 18.89 0.83
N ASN A 194 -10.16 19.87 1.41
CA ASN A 194 -9.35 19.69 2.61
C ASN A 194 -8.36 18.50 2.52
N ARG A 195 -7.69 18.32 1.38
CA ARG A 195 -6.72 17.23 1.12
C ARG A 195 -7.30 15.81 1.14
N LYS A 196 -8.62 15.66 0.97
CA LYS A 196 -9.31 14.37 0.79
C LYS A 196 -10.32 14.46 -0.35
N ILE A 197 -10.83 13.32 -0.82
CA ILE A 197 -12.01 13.32 -1.68
C ILE A 197 -13.22 13.78 -0.87
N SER A 198 -14.11 14.52 -1.52
CA SER A 198 -15.45 14.83 -1.04
C SER A 198 -16.45 14.43 -2.12
N LEU A 199 -17.49 13.70 -1.71
CA LEU A 199 -18.65 13.41 -2.54
C LEU A 199 -19.73 14.47 -2.24
N SER A 200 -20.47 14.87 -3.27
CA SER A 200 -21.71 15.64 -3.11
C SER A 200 -22.86 14.87 -3.71
N TYR A 201 -24.04 15.05 -3.14
CA TYR A 201 -25.21 14.26 -3.49
C TYR A 201 -26.39 15.16 -3.89
N HIS A 202 -27.11 14.76 -4.94
CA HIS A 202 -28.48 15.21 -5.16
C HIS A 202 -29.44 14.52 -4.19
N GLN A 203 -29.18 13.24 -3.91
CA GLN A 203 -29.94 12.42 -2.98
C GLN A 203 -28.98 11.55 -2.19
N TYR A 204 -29.03 11.68 -0.87
CA TYR A 204 -28.18 10.94 0.06
C TYR A 204 -28.98 9.84 0.76
N HIS A 205 -28.32 8.72 1.06
CA HIS A 205 -28.86 7.64 1.87
C HIS A 205 -27.76 7.09 2.80
N GLU A 206 -28.11 6.73 4.03
CA GLU A 206 -27.17 6.29 5.07
C GLU A 206 -26.33 5.06 4.70
N VAL A 207 -26.83 4.23 3.76
CA VAL A 207 -26.09 3.07 3.20
C VAL A 207 -24.74 3.46 2.58
N ALA A 208 -24.60 4.72 2.14
CA ALA A 208 -23.38 5.26 1.57
C ALA A 208 -22.35 5.72 2.61
N GLU A 209 -22.78 5.97 3.86
CA GLU A 209 -21.97 6.65 4.90
C GLU A 209 -20.65 5.93 5.17
N LEU A 210 -20.69 4.61 5.37
CA LEU A 210 -19.49 3.85 5.71
C LEU A 210 -18.46 3.85 4.56
N SER A 211 -18.93 3.71 3.32
CA SER A 211 -18.08 3.71 2.13
C SER A 211 -17.48 5.10 1.89
N GLU A 212 -18.26 6.16 2.09
CA GLU A 212 -17.77 7.55 2.02
C GLU A 212 -16.71 7.83 3.09
N LEU A 213 -16.96 7.50 4.35
CA LEU A 213 -15.99 7.70 5.44
C LEU A 213 -14.67 6.96 5.19
N ARG A 214 -14.74 5.73 4.66
CA ARG A 214 -13.55 4.94 4.30
C ARG A 214 -12.81 5.56 3.11
N LEU A 215 -13.53 6.04 2.10
CA LEU A 215 -12.94 6.75 0.97
C LEU A 215 -12.21 8.02 1.42
N GLU A 216 -12.86 8.83 2.26
CA GLU A 216 -12.26 10.04 2.84
C GLU A 216 -10.98 9.71 3.63
N TYR A 217 -11.06 8.72 4.51
CA TYR A 217 -9.93 8.29 5.34
C TYR A 217 -8.76 7.74 4.52
N ALA A 218 -9.06 6.95 3.49
CA ALA A 218 -8.06 6.37 2.59
C ALA A 218 -7.39 7.45 1.74
N THR A 219 -8.15 8.36 1.13
CA THR A 219 -7.65 9.37 0.17
C THR A 219 -6.86 10.48 0.84
N SER A 220 -7.33 10.98 1.99
CA SER A 220 -6.60 10.69 3.21
C SER A 220 -5.09 10.55 3.08
N GLN A 221 -4.67 9.30 3.13
CA GLN A 221 -3.31 8.78 3.28
C GLN A 221 -2.58 8.56 1.97
N ILE A 222 -3.25 8.80 0.85
CA ILE A 222 -2.77 8.46 -0.48
C ILE A 222 -2.34 9.74 -1.19
N CYS A 223 -1.19 9.68 -1.88
CA CYS A 223 -0.74 10.76 -2.74
C CYS A 223 -1.70 10.95 -3.92
N THR A 224 -2.25 12.16 -4.09
CA THR A 224 -3.15 12.54 -5.20
C THR A 224 -2.52 12.30 -6.57
N ARG A 225 -1.19 12.33 -6.67
CA ARG A 225 -0.48 12.21 -7.95
C ARG A 225 -0.06 10.78 -8.30
N CYS A 226 0.58 10.06 -7.38
CA CYS A 226 1.15 8.73 -7.66
C CYS A 226 0.47 7.57 -6.94
N GLY A 227 -0.49 7.84 -6.05
CA GLY A 227 -1.20 6.80 -5.30
C GLY A 227 -0.39 6.12 -4.20
N HIS A 228 0.84 6.56 -3.95
CA HIS A 228 1.64 6.08 -2.82
C HIS A 228 0.93 6.40 -1.50
N ARG A 229 0.85 5.40 -0.62
CA ARG A 229 0.28 5.48 0.72
C ARG A 229 1.38 5.68 1.75
N GLY A 230 1.20 6.65 2.64
CA GLY A 230 2.18 6.96 3.69
C GLY A 230 3.24 7.96 3.24
N SER A 231 3.98 8.57 4.19
CA SER A 231 4.94 9.67 3.95
C SER A 231 4.35 10.89 3.21
N ARG A 232 3.63 11.73 3.96
CA ARG A 232 3.08 12.99 3.45
C ARG A 232 3.96 14.18 3.81
N ARG A 233 4.13 15.11 2.88
CA ARG A 233 4.68 16.43 3.22
C ARG A 233 3.56 17.29 3.81
N ARG A 234 3.68 17.66 5.08
CA ARG A 234 2.79 18.67 5.71
C ARG A 234 3.28 20.06 5.34
N ASP A 235 3.11 20.46 4.08
CA ASP A 235 3.40 21.84 3.70
C ASP A 235 2.22 22.77 4.06
N LYS A 236 2.50 24.03 4.39
CA LYS A 236 1.49 25.01 4.81
C LYS A 236 0.64 25.52 3.64
N ASN A 237 1.13 25.37 2.40
CA ASN A 237 0.63 26.12 1.24
C ASN A 237 0.01 25.27 0.12
N TYR A 238 -0.24 23.97 0.30
CA TYR A 238 -0.87 23.15 -0.74
C TYR A 238 -2.18 22.51 -0.27
N ALA A 239 -3.21 22.61 -1.11
CA ALA A 239 -4.51 21.95 -0.97
C ALA A 239 -4.44 20.44 -1.22
N ASP A 240 -3.30 19.96 -1.72
CA ASP A 240 -3.12 18.61 -2.25
C ASP A 240 -2.41 17.68 -1.28
N CYS A 241 -2.83 16.41 -1.28
CA CYS A 241 -2.17 15.35 -0.54
C CYS A 241 -1.02 14.79 -1.38
N LEU A 242 0.19 15.34 -1.28
CA LEU A 242 1.36 14.86 -2.03
C LEU A 242 2.34 14.11 -1.12
N CYS A 243 2.92 13.02 -1.63
CA CYS A 243 4.09 12.38 -1.02
C CYS A 243 5.36 13.21 -1.27
N ASP A 244 6.41 12.94 -0.50
CA ASP A 244 7.69 13.67 -0.59
C ASP A 244 8.27 13.70 -2.02
N TYR A 245 8.34 12.53 -2.68
CA TYR A 245 8.77 12.42 -4.08
C TYR A 245 7.96 13.32 -5.03
N CYS A 246 6.62 13.28 -4.96
CA CYS A 246 5.78 14.05 -5.86
C CYS A 246 5.83 15.54 -5.58
N SER A 247 6.06 15.94 -4.32
CA SER A 247 6.13 17.34 -3.92
C SER A 247 7.40 18.05 -4.41
N THR A 248 8.50 17.30 -4.59
CA THR A 248 9.79 17.85 -5.05
C THR A 248 9.90 17.94 -6.57
N LYS A 249 9.05 17.23 -7.31
CA LYS A 249 9.09 17.17 -8.78
C LYS A 249 8.43 18.33 -9.51
N GLY A 250 7.80 19.28 -8.80
CA GLY A 250 6.91 20.29 -9.39
C GLY A 250 5.65 19.62 -9.94
N TRP A 251 4.48 20.06 -9.51
CA TRP A 251 3.21 19.54 -10.03
C TRP A 251 2.28 20.70 -10.33
N ASP A 252 1.78 20.72 -11.55
CA ASP A 252 0.61 21.51 -11.94
C ASP A 252 -0.59 20.55 -12.03
N PRO A 253 -1.60 20.69 -11.16
CA PRO A 253 -2.81 19.87 -11.20
C PRO A 253 -3.61 19.95 -12.50
N PHE A 254 -3.37 20.98 -13.30
CA PHE A 254 -4.21 21.35 -14.44
C PHE A 254 -3.52 21.22 -15.80
N ALA A 255 -2.26 20.76 -15.84
CA ALA A 255 -1.48 20.65 -17.08
C ALA A 255 -1.96 19.55 -18.05
N HIS A 256 -2.99 18.77 -17.69
CA HIS A 256 -3.52 17.67 -18.51
C HIS A 256 -5.05 17.70 -18.70
N ASN A 257 -5.67 18.89 -18.61
CA ASN A 257 -7.03 19.10 -19.11
C ASN A 257 -7.02 19.53 -20.58
#